data_AF-A0A9D1DMX4-F1
#
_entry.id   AF-A0A9D1DMX4-F1
#
_cell.length_a   1.000
_cell.length_b   1.000
_cell.length_c   1.000
_cell.angle_alpha   90.00
_cell.angle_beta   90.00
_cell.angle_gamma   90.00
#
_symmetry.space_group_name_H-M   'P 1'
#
loop_
_entity.id
_entity.type
_entity.pdbx_description
1 polymer ?
#
loop_
_entity_poly.entity_id
_entity_poly.type
_entity_poly.pdbx_seq_one_letter_code
_entity_poly.pdbx_strand_id
1 'polypeptide(L)' 'MKYCPHDYQRFATDFVLEHPCCGLILDMGLGKSVITLTALWKLLMDSFDARRVLV' A
#
# COMPACT_ATOMS: atom_id res chain seq x y z
N MET A 1 -6.72 -15.89 -8.79
CA MET A 1 -5.61 -15.21 -9.51
C MET A 1 -4.56 -14.79 -8.50
N LYS A 2 -3.27 -14.99 -8.79
CA LYS A 2 -2.17 -14.53 -7.93
C LYS A 2 -1.83 -13.10 -8.33
N TYR A 3 -1.85 -12.16 -7.38
CA TYR A 3 -1.46 -10.78 -7.62
C TYR A 3 0.06 -10.70 -7.79
N CYS A 4 0.52 -10.11 -8.89
CA CYS A 4 1.92 -9.81 -9.15
C CYS A 4 2.05 -8.29 -9.32
N PRO A 5 2.52 -7.57 -8.29
CA PRO A 5 2.58 -6.12 -8.34
C PRO A 5 3.54 -5.65 -9.44
N HIS A 6 3.08 -4.71 -10.26
CA HIS A 6 3.92 -3.94 -11.18
C HIS A 6 4.93 -3.08 -10.40
N ASP A 7 6.03 -2.70 -11.03
CA ASP A 7 7.12 -1.97 -10.35
C ASP A 7 6.64 -0.66 -9.71
N TYR A 8 5.77 0.09 -10.39
CA TYR A 8 5.21 1.31 -9.85
C TYR A 8 4.31 1.06 -8.62
N GLN A 9 3.65 -0.09 -8.53
CA GLN A 9 2.83 -0.47 -7.37
C GLN A 9 3.72 -0.84 -6.19
N ARG A 10 4.85 -1.52 -6.44
CA ARG A 10 5.85 -1.80 -5.40
C ARG A 10 6.43 -0.51 -4.85
N PHE A 11 6.91 0.36 -5.73
CA PHE A 11 7.43 1.67 -5.35
C PHE A 11 6.40 2.48 -4.54
N ALA A 12 5.15 2.57 -5.00
CA ALA A 12 4.10 3.28 -4.27
C ALA A 12 3.78 2.64 -2.92
N THR A 13 3.82 1.31 -2.81
CA THR A 13 3.60 0.60 -1.54
C THR A 13 4.73 0.91 -0.57
N ASP A 14 5.97 0.80 -1.01
CA ASP A 14 7.14 1.02 -0.15
C ASP A 14 7.24 2.50 0.28
N PHE A 15 6.87 3.44 -0.60
CA PHE A 15 6.76 4.86 -0.25
C PHE A 15 5.80 5.10 0.92
N VAL A 16 4.66 4.40 0.99
CA VAL A 16 3.70 4.49 2.11
C VAL A 16 4.29 3.95 3.41
N LEU A 17 5.11 2.90 3.34
CA LEU A 17 5.70 2.27 4.53
C LEU A 17 6.85 3.11 5.11
N GLU A 18 7.62 3.76 4.24
CA GLU A 18 8.77 4.59 4.65
C GLU A 18 8.35 5.96 5.21
N HIS A 19 7.19 6.47 4.78
CA HIS A 19 6.70 7.79 5.17
C HIS A 19 5.49 7.68 6.11
N PRO A 20 5.61 8.04 7.40
CA PRO A 20 4.50 7.91 8.36
C PRO A 20 3.25 8.73 7.97
N CYS A 21 3.43 9.78 7.17
CA CYS A 21 2.35 10.53 6.53
C CYS A 21 2.69 10.72 5.04
N CYS A 22 1.81 10.28 4.14
CA CYS A 22 2.00 10.42 2.70
C CYS A 22 0.69 10.68 1.95
N GLY A 23 0.81 11.24 0.74
CA GLY A 23 -0.28 11.34 -0.22
C GLY A 23 0.11 10.62 -1.52
N LEU A 24 -0.73 9.71 -1.99
CA LEU A 24 -0.53 8.98 -3.24
C LEU A 24 -1.43 9.54 -4.34
N ILE A 25 -0.83 10.26 -5.29
CA ILE A 25 -1.53 10.78 -6.48
C ILE A 25 -1.21 9.86 -7.65
N LEU A 26 -2.21 9.12 -8.10
CA LEU A 26 -2.10 8.13 -9.16
C LEU A 26 -3.33 8.23 -10.07
N ASP A 27 -3.14 8.05 -11.37
CA ASP A 27 -4.23 8.05 -12.35
C ASP A 27 -5.23 6.91 -12.14
N MET A 28 -6.41 7.06 -12.74
CA MET A 28 -7.46 6.04 -12.71
C MET A 28 -6.97 4.73 -13.31
N GLY A 29 -7.39 3.60 -12.72
CA GLY A 29 -7.02 2.26 -13.21
C GLY A 29 -5.64 1.74 -12.76
N LEU A 30 -4.79 2.54 -12.12
CA LEU A 30 -3.45 2.10 -11.69
C LEU A 30 -3.42 1.14 -10.49
N GLY A 31 -4.58 0.79 -9.93
CA GLY A 31 -4.66 -0.14 -8.81
C GLY A 31 -4.36 0.50 -7.45
N LYS A 32 -4.79 1.76 -7.24
CA LYS A 32 -4.70 2.45 -5.94
C LYS A 32 -5.15 1.58 -4.78
N SER A 33 -6.30 0.91 -4.92
CA SER A 33 -6.83 0.01 -3.88
C SER A 33 -5.90 -1.15 -3.56
N VAL A 34 -5.28 -1.78 -4.57
CA VAL A 34 -4.38 -2.92 -4.31
C VAL A 34 -3.07 -2.47 -3.66
N ILE A 35 -2.57 -1.29 -4.02
CA ILE A 35 -1.41 -0.66 -3.38
C ILE A 35 -1.71 -0.42 -1.89
N THR A 36 -2.82 0.27 -1.59
CA THR A 36 -3.22 0.59 -0.22
C THR A 36 -3.42 -0.67 0.62
N LEU A 37 -4.15 -1.66 0.10
CA LEU A 37 -4.39 -2.92 0.83
C LEU A 37 -3.10 -3.72 1.06
N THR A 38 -2.14 -3.67 0.13
CA THR A 38 -0.83 -4.32 0.30
C THR A 38 -0.01 -3.63 1.39
N ALA A 39 0.02 -2.29 1.43
CA ALA A 39 0.70 -1.54 2.48
C ALA A 39 0.07 -1.81 3.86
N LEU A 40 -1.27 -1.77 3.94
CA LEU A 40 -2.00 -2.08 5.16
C LEU A 40 -1.75 -3.50 5.67
N TRP A 41 -1.68 -4.48 4.75
CA TRP A 41 -1.35 -5.85 5.12
C TRP A 41 0.01 -5.93 5.82
N LYS A 42 1.05 -5.29 5.26
CA LYS A 42 2.39 -5.26 5.86
C LYS A 42 2.35 -4.59 7.25
N LEU A 43 1.67 -3.46 7.39
CA LEU A 43 1.56 -2.73 8.66
C LEU A 43 0.79 -3.52 9.75
N LEU A 44 -0.22 -4.29 9.36
CA LEU A 44 -1.05 -5.05 10.30
C LEU A 44 -0.45 -6.41 10.67
N MET A 45 0.17 -7.10 9.71
CA MET A 45 0.55 -8.51 9.84
C MET A 45 2.06 -8.74 9.89
N ASP A 46 2.86 -7.92 9.22
CA ASP A 46 4.31 -8.13 9.15
C ASP A 46 5.04 -7.31 10.22
N SER A 47 4.72 -6.02 10.35
CA SER A 47 5.36 -5.12 11.33
C SER A 47 4.54 -4.89 12.60
N PHE A 48 3.23 -5.14 12.57
CA PHE A 48 2.30 -4.89 13.69
C PHE A 48 2.24 -3.43 14.16
N ASP A 49 2.60 -2.48 13.31
CA ASP A 49 2.59 -1.04 13.62
C ASP A 49 1.17 -0.45 13.66
N ALA A 50 0.21 -1.11 13.02
CA ALA A 50 -1.19 -0.70 12.99
C ALA A 50 -2.10 -1.76 13.62
N ARG A 51 -3.26 -1.33 14.12
CA ARG A 51 -4.30 -2.23 14.67
C ARG A 51 -5.72 -1.92 14.20
N ARG A 52 -6.00 -0.66 13.87
CA ARG A 52 -7.30 -0.22 13.35
C ARG A 52 -7.04 0.70 12.18
N VAL A 53 -7.75 0.47 11.08
CA VAL A 53 -7.57 1.18 9.83
C VAL A 53 -8.95 1.65 9.35
N LEU A 54 -9.02 2.89 8.89
CA LEU A 54 -10.18 3.45 8.20
C LEU A 54 -9.89 3.45 6.70
N VAL A 55 -10.82 2.91 5.92
CA VAL A 55 -10.77 2.82 4.46
C VAL A 55 -11.92 3.61 3.87
#